data_AF-A0A1D1XH89-F1
#
_entry.id   AF-A0A1D1XH89-F1
#
_cell.length_a   1.000
_cell.length_b   1.000
_cell.length_c   1.000
_cell.angle_alpha   90.00
_cell.angle_beta   90.00
_cell.angle_gamma   90.00
#
_symmetry.space_group_name_H-M   'P 1'
#
loop_
_entity.id
_entity.type
_entity.pdbx_description
1 polymer ?
#
loop_
_entity_poly.entity_id
_entity_poly.type
_entity_poly.pdbx_seq_one_letter_code
_entity_poly.pdbx_strand_id
1 'polypeptide(L)'
;QQQQQPQQQKGRRQQQQPRHSGVSSVAKSLLPARRRLRLDPASKLYFPYEPGKQVRSAIRIKNTSKSHVAFKFQTTEPKSCFMRPPGAILPPGESIIATVFKFVEHPENNEKQLDQKCKVKFKILSLKVKGSMEYVAELFDEQKDQVSVEQVLRVVFLDVERTCPQMEKLKRQLAEAEAALEARKKPPEDTGPRVVGEGLVIDEWKERRERYLARQQVGVDSV
;
A
#
# COMPACT_ATOMS: atom_id res chain seq x y z
N GLN A 1 50.13 39.56 84.24
CA GLN A 1 51.09 38.84 83.37
C GLN A 1 51.10 37.36 83.77
N GLN A 2 51.38 36.46 82.80
CA GLN A 2 51.22 34.98 82.79
C GLN A 2 49.77 34.51 82.56
N GLN A 3 49.38 33.91 81.42
CA GLN A 3 49.75 32.66 80.69
C GLN A 3 48.76 31.53 81.00
N GLN A 4 48.02 31.04 79.98
CA GLN A 4 47.99 29.63 79.50
C GLN A 4 46.81 29.36 78.52
N GLN A 5 47.12 28.57 77.48
CA GLN A 5 46.29 27.94 76.41
C GLN A 5 45.48 26.72 76.95
N PRO A 6 44.55 26.00 76.24
CA PRO A 6 44.69 25.52 74.83
C PRO A 6 43.44 25.14 73.96
N GLN A 7 43.74 24.80 72.69
CA GLN A 7 43.17 23.79 71.74
C GLN A 7 41.67 23.69 71.37
N GLN A 8 41.37 23.65 70.05
CA GLN A 8 40.82 22.44 69.38
C GLN A 8 40.80 22.49 67.84
N GLN A 9 41.16 21.35 67.23
CA GLN A 9 41.10 20.96 65.81
C GLN A 9 39.67 20.56 65.35
N LYS A 10 39.36 20.80 64.07
CA LYS A 10 38.45 20.05 63.16
C LYS A 10 38.50 20.77 61.80
N GLY A 11 38.55 20.19 60.60
CA GLY A 11 38.50 18.84 60.07
C GLY A 11 38.27 19.01 58.56
N ARG A 12 39.16 18.49 57.70
CA ARG A 12 39.07 18.53 56.23
C ARG A 12 37.89 17.67 55.75
N ARG A 13 37.06 18.19 54.83
CA ARG A 13 36.21 17.40 53.93
C ARG A 13 36.33 17.91 52.49
N GLN A 14 36.88 17.07 51.62
CA GLN A 14 36.79 17.19 50.17
C GLN A 14 35.38 16.81 49.72
N GLN A 15 34.79 17.57 48.80
CA GLN A 15 33.65 17.11 48.00
C GLN A 15 34.01 17.26 46.52
N GLN A 16 34.03 16.12 45.84
CA GLN A 16 34.24 15.94 44.42
C GLN A 16 32.95 16.32 43.67
N GLN A 17 33.08 17.10 42.59
CA GLN A 17 31.99 17.37 41.66
C GLN A 17 31.76 16.15 40.75
N PRO A 18 30.52 15.71 40.50
CA PRO A 18 30.25 14.71 39.47
C PRO A 18 30.22 15.38 38.10
N ARG A 19 31.07 14.88 37.19
CA ARG A 19 30.95 15.10 35.75
C ARG A 19 29.73 14.32 35.26
N HIS A 20 28.64 15.02 34.95
CA HIS A 20 27.52 14.40 34.24
C HIS A 20 27.88 14.25 32.77
N SER A 21 27.99 13.00 32.35
CA SER A 21 28.08 12.56 30.96
C SER A 21 26.86 13.05 30.19
N GLY A 22 27.09 13.75 29.09
CA GLY A 22 26.05 14.19 28.18
C GLY A 22 25.39 12.99 27.52
N VAL A 23 24.27 12.53 28.06
CA VAL A 23 23.36 11.63 27.35
C VAL A 23 22.59 12.48 26.35
N SER A 24 22.99 12.40 25.07
CA SER A 24 22.23 12.93 23.95
C SER A 24 20.94 12.12 23.81
N SER A 25 19.88 12.55 24.50
CA SER A 25 18.54 12.01 24.30
C SER A 25 18.01 12.50 22.96
N VAL A 26 17.89 11.58 22.00
CA VAL A 26 17.21 11.86 20.74
C VAL A 26 15.73 12.12 21.06
N ALA A 27 15.34 13.38 21.08
CA ALA A 27 13.95 13.78 21.28
C ALA A 27 13.11 13.23 20.12
N LYS A 28 12.30 12.20 20.38
CA LYS A 28 11.29 11.73 19.43
C LYS A 28 10.29 12.86 19.23
N SER A 29 10.30 13.46 18.04
CA SER A 29 9.38 14.52 17.64
C SER A 29 7.94 14.12 17.96
N LEU A 30 7.21 14.99 18.65
CA LEU A 30 5.77 14.85 18.97
C LEU A 30 4.87 15.11 17.75
N LEU A 31 5.45 15.41 16.59
CA LEU A 31 4.70 15.64 15.37
C LEU A 31 4.29 14.29 14.77
N PRO A 32 3.02 14.12 14.36
CA PRO A 32 2.60 12.95 13.60
C PRO A 32 3.54 12.73 12.42
N ALA A 33 3.99 11.50 12.21
CA ALA A 33 4.79 11.16 11.04
C ALA A 33 4.08 11.66 9.78
N ARG A 34 4.79 12.49 8.97
CA ARG A 34 4.21 13.05 7.75
C ARG A 34 3.78 11.89 6.85
N ARG A 35 2.48 11.84 6.56
CA ARG A 35 1.91 10.84 5.67
C ARG A 35 2.50 10.95 4.28
N ARG A 36 2.87 9.80 3.70
CA ARG A 36 3.45 9.70 2.35
C ARG A 36 2.36 9.55 1.30
N LEU A 37 1.20 9.03 1.68
CA LEU A 37 0.10 8.71 0.79
C LEU A 37 -1.14 9.55 1.10
N ARG A 38 -1.78 10.06 0.05
CA ARG A 38 -3.13 10.64 0.11
C ARG A 38 -4.13 9.64 -0.45
N LEU A 39 -5.17 9.37 0.32
CA LEU A 39 -6.23 8.44 -0.04
C LEU A 39 -7.49 9.18 -0.47
N ASP A 40 -8.21 8.62 -1.45
CA ASP A 40 -9.54 9.07 -1.84
C ASP A 40 -10.47 7.87 -2.13
N PRO A 41 -11.43 7.56 -1.25
CA PRO A 41 -11.83 8.34 -0.07
C PRO A 41 -10.80 8.30 1.08
N ALA A 42 -10.78 9.35 1.91
CA ALA A 42 -9.68 9.60 2.85
C ALA A 42 -9.62 8.64 4.07
N SER A 43 -10.77 8.21 4.58
CA SER A 43 -10.86 7.43 5.83
C SER A 43 -11.95 6.34 5.84
N LYS A 44 -12.68 6.21 4.74
CA LYS A 44 -13.83 5.30 4.60
C LYS A 44 -13.73 4.55 3.29
N LEU A 45 -14.16 3.31 3.28
CA LEU A 45 -14.47 2.55 2.07
C LEU A 45 -15.97 2.36 1.99
N TYR A 46 -16.52 2.59 0.81
CA TYR A 46 -17.95 2.48 0.56
C TYR A 46 -18.22 1.21 -0.23
N PHE A 47 -19.13 0.38 0.25
CA PHE A 47 -19.55 -0.84 -0.43
C PHE A 47 -21.06 -0.82 -0.61
N PRO A 48 -21.59 -1.25 -1.76
CA PRO A 48 -23.00 -1.58 -1.89
C PRO A 48 -23.37 -2.64 -0.84
N TYR A 49 -24.53 -2.51 -0.20
CA TYR A 49 -25.03 -3.50 0.74
C TYR A 49 -25.80 -4.58 -0.01
N GLU A 50 -25.16 -5.73 -0.24
CA GLU A 50 -25.77 -6.90 -0.88
C GLU A 50 -25.41 -8.17 -0.10
N PRO A 51 -26.20 -8.55 0.92
CA PRO A 51 -25.97 -9.77 1.70
C PRO A 51 -25.88 -11.03 0.82
N GLY A 52 -24.96 -11.92 1.17
CA GLY A 52 -24.66 -13.14 0.43
C GLY A 52 -23.82 -12.94 -0.83
N LYS A 53 -23.41 -11.69 -1.14
CA LYS A 53 -22.65 -11.38 -2.36
C LYS A 53 -21.25 -10.83 -2.07
N GLN A 54 -20.38 -11.00 -3.07
CA GLN A 54 -19.11 -10.30 -3.12
C GLN A 54 -19.31 -8.91 -3.73
N VAL A 55 -19.08 -7.88 -2.93
CA VAL A 55 -19.21 -6.47 -3.30
C VAL A 55 -17.84 -5.83 -3.45
N ARG A 56 -17.81 -4.68 -4.14
CA ARG A 56 -16.56 -3.99 -4.50
C ARG A 56 -16.58 -2.53 -4.03
N SER A 57 -15.43 -2.07 -3.56
CA SER A 57 -15.11 -0.68 -3.29
C SER A 57 -13.90 -0.25 -4.13
N ALA A 58 -13.69 1.05 -4.28
CA ALA A 58 -12.51 1.59 -4.95
C ALA A 58 -11.86 2.67 -4.08
N ILE A 59 -10.52 2.70 -4.11
CA ILE A 59 -9.73 3.71 -3.41
C ILE A 59 -8.58 4.18 -4.28
N ARG A 60 -8.49 5.49 -4.48
CA ARG A 60 -7.33 6.11 -5.10
C ARG A 60 -6.25 6.31 -4.04
N ILE A 61 -5.03 5.89 -4.35
CA ILE A 61 -3.85 6.03 -3.52
C ILE A 61 -2.85 6.87 -4.31
N LYS A 62 -2.52 8.07 -3.82
CA LYS A 62 -1.55 8.97 -4.44
C LYS A 62 -0.33 9.12 -3.56
N ASN A 63 0.87 8.95 -4.13
CA ASN A 63 2.11 9.29 -3.46
C ASN A 63 2.31 10.82 -3.51
N THR A 64 2.28 11.46 -2.35
CA THR A 64 2.49 12.90 -2.21
C THR A 64 3.90 13.26 -1.75
N SER A 65 4.77 12.27 -1.60
CA SER A 65 6.17 12.45 -1.21
C SER A 65 7.08 12.66 -2.42
N LYS A 66 8.32 13.10 -2.16
CA LYS A 66 9.38 13.25 -3.18
C LYS A 66 10.18 11.96 -3.41
N SER A 67 9.77 10.83 -2.84
CA SER A 67 10.47 9.55 -2.94
C SER A 67 9.53 8.46 -3.43
N HIS A 68 10.08 7.35 -3.91
CA HIS A 68 9.26 6.17 -4.20
C HIS A 68 8.69 5.61 -2.89
N VAL A 69 7.45 5.14 -2.95
CA VAL A 69 6.74 4.62 -1.77
C VAL A 69 6.10 3.30 -2.13
N ALA A 70 6.53 2.24 -1.44
CA ALA A 70 5.78 0.98 -1.41
C ALA A 70 4.57 1.16 -0.49
N PHE A 71 3.43 0.57 -0.86
CA PHE A 71 2.29 0.42 0.05
C PHE A 71 1.85 -1.04 0.12
N LYS A 72 1.25 -1.42 1.24
CA LYS A 72 0.56 -2.71 1.40
C LYS A 72 -0.79 -2.55 2.09
N PHE A 73 -1.75 -3.35 1.65
CA PHE A 73 -3.06 -3.49 2.29
C PHE A 73 -3.01 -4.56 3.38
N GLN A 74 -3.57 -4.24 4.55
CA GLN A 74 -3.75 -5.19 5.64
C GLN A 74 -5.19 -5.10 6.16
N THR A 75 -5.78 -6.25 6.47
CA THR A 75 -7.15 -6.35 6.96
C THR A 75 -7.21 -7.27 8.17
N THR A 76 -8.18 -7.03 9.05
CA THR A 76 -8.54 -7.97 10.13
C THR A 76 -9.43 -9.12 9.65
N GLU A 77 -9.91 -9.07 8.40
CA GLU A 77 -10.77 -10.07 7.76
C GLU A 77 -10.19 -10.56 6.43
N PRO A 78 -9.05 -11.27 6.44
CA PRO A 78 -8.39 -11.70 5.20
C PRO A 78 -9.17 -12.75 4.41
N LYS A 79 -10.09 -13.48 5.07
CA LYS A 79 -10.92 -14.50 4.42
C LYS A 79 -12.02 -13.90 3.55
N SER A 80 -12.63 -12.80 4.00
CA SER A 80 -13.77 -12.18 3.35
C SER A 80 -13.45 -10.84 2.71
N CYS A 81 -12.21 -10.32 2.83
CA CYS A 81 -11.83 -9.05 2.24
C CYS A 81 -10.38 -9.04 1.71
N PHE A 82 -10.18 -8.56 0.49
CA PHE A 82 -8.85 -8.39 -0.12
C PHE A 82 -8.82 -7.19 -1.08
N MET A 83 -7.63 -6.75 -1.46
CA MET A 83 -7.42 -5.62 -2.38
C MET A 83 -6.64 -6.06 -3.62
N ARG A 84 -6.95 -5.47 -4.77
CA ARG A 84 -6.20 -5.64 -6.03
C ARG A 84 -5.71 -4.28 -6.56
N PRO A 85 -4.38 -4.09 -6.74
CA PRO A 85 -3.32 -4.98 -6.27
C PRO A 85 -3.21 -4.98 -4.72
N PRO A 86 -2.66 -6.01 -4.07
CA PRO A 86 -2.51 -6.05 -2.61
C PRO A 86 -1.45 -5.05 -2.08
N GLY A 87 -0.51 -4.68 -2.94
CA GLY A 87 0.52 -3.68 -2.71
C GLY A 87 1.14 -3.27 -4.04
N ALA A 88 1.82 -2.12 -4.06
CA ALA A 88 2.58 -1.65 -5.20
C ALA A 88 3.60 -0.59 -4.76
N ILE A 89 4.55 -0.28 -5.64
CA ILE A 89 5.44 0.87 -5.51
C ILE A 89 4.91 2.01 -6.38
N LEU A 90 4.76 3.19 -5.78
CA LEU A 90 4.35 4.42 -6.46
C LEU A 90 5.54 5.37 -6.55
N PRO A 91 5.92 5.82 -7.76
CA PRO A 91 6.83 6.94 -7.94
C PRO A 91 6.29 8.24 -7.31
N PRO A 92 7.15 9.25 -7.11
CA PRO A 92 6.71 10.56 -6.62
C PRO A 92 5.59 11.15 -7.50
N GLY A 93 4.48 11.58 -6.88
CA GLY A 93 3.36 12.21 -7.58
C GLY A 93 2.37 11.25 -8.22
N GLU A 94 2.76 9.99 -8.43
CA GLU A 94 1.94 8.98 -9.07
C GLU A 94 0.76 8.50 -8.23
N SER A 95 -0.24 7.94 -8.91
CA SER A 95 -1.42 7.40 -8.26
C SER A 95 -1.91 6.11 -8.89
N ILE A 96 -2.60 5.30 -8.09
CA ILE A 96 -3.31 4.11 -8.54
C ILE A 96 -4.72 4.12 -7.97
N ILE A 97 -5.68 3.53 -8.68
CA ILE A 97 -6.95 3.12 -8.08
C ILE A 97 -6.88 1.63 -7.82
N ALA A 98 -7.01 1.25 -6.56
CA ALA A 98 -7.11 -0.13 -6.14
C ALA A 98 -8.57 -0.50 -5.89
N THR A 99 -8.94 -1.72 -6.25
CA THR A 99 -10.27 -2.28 -5.99
C THR A 99 -10.20 -3.15 -4.75
N VAL A 100 -11.10 -2.91 -3.80
CA VAL A 100 -11.25 -3.70 -2.57
C VAL A 100 -12.49 -4.57 -2.70
N PHE A 101 -12.33 -5.87 -2.54
CA PHE A 101 -13.39 -6.86 -2.60
C PHE A 101 -13.77 -7.24 -1.17
N LYS A 102 -15.06 -7.34 -0.88
CA LYS A 102 -15.58 -7.82 0.41
C LYS A 102 -16.77 -8.74 0.18
N PHE A 103 -16.84 -9.86 0.88
CA PHE A 103 -18.05 -10.67 0.98
C PHE A 103 -18.93 -10.12 2.10
N VAL A 104 -20.21 -9.86 1.82
CA VAL A 104 -21.20 -9.44 2.82
C VAL A 104 -21.94 -10.68 3.30
N GLU A 105 -21.76 -11.03 4.56
CA GLU A 105 -22.48 -12.15 5.17
C GLU A 105 -23.96 -11.79 5.37
N HIS A 106 -24.83 -12.80 5.35
CA HIS A 106 -26.23 -12.60 5.69
C HIS A 106 -26.35 -12.19 7.17
N PRO A 107 -27.31 -11.31 7.52
CA PRO A 107 -27.62 -11.06 8.93
C PRO A 107 -28.04 -12.36 9.61
N GLU A 108 -27.30 -12.80 10.62
CA GLU A 108 -27.62 -14.03 11.36
C GLU A 108 -28.72 -13.83 12.43
N ASN A 109 -29.26 -12.63 12.60
CA ASN A 109 -30.39 -12.34 13.49
C ASN A 109 -31.06 -11.01 13.10
N ASN A 110 -32.29 -10.75 13.56
CA ASN A 110 -33.14 -9.55 13.30
C ASN A 110 -32.54 -8.19 13.74
N GLU A 111 -31.22 -8.06 13.82
CA GLU A 111 -30.52 -6.81 14.09
C GLU A 111 -30.49 -5.94 12.83
N LYS A 112 -30.99 -4.71 12.93
CA LYS A 112 -30.93 -3.71 11.86
C LYS A 112 -29.47 -3.38 11.53
N GLN A 113 -28.89 -4.10 10.56
CA GLN A 113 -27.47 -4.06 10.21
C GLN A 113 -26.96 -2.73 9.65
N LEU A 114 -27.85 -1.79 9.31
CA LEU A 114 -27.45 -0.48 8.78
C LEU A 114 -26.63 0.36 9.79
N ASP A 115 -26.85 0.15 11.10
CA ASP A 115 -26.08 0.81 12.16
C ASP A 115 -24.89 -0.01 12.67
N GLN A 116 -24.68 -1.21 12.11
CA GLN A 116 -23.53 -2.03 12.44
C GLN A 116 -22.29 -1.37 11.79
N LYS A 117 -21.71 -0.42 12.52
CA LYS A 117 -20.36 0.11 12.33
C LYS A 117 -19.44 -1.10 12.17
N CYS A 118 -19.18 -1.51 10.93
CA CYS A 118 -18.36 -2.67 10.64
C CYS A 118 -17.03 -2.47 11.39
N LYS A 119 -16.80 -3.30 12.42
CA LYS A 119 -15.62 -3.20 13.31
C LYS A 119 -14.32 -3.53 12.56
N VAL A 120 -14.45 -3.97 11.31
CA VAL A 120 -13.41 -4.25 10.34
C VAL A 120 -12.53 -3.01 10.14
N LYS A 121 -11.23 -3.19 10.38
CA LYS A 121 -10.23 -2.15 10.19
C LYS A 121 -9.34 -2.57 9.04
N PHE A 122 -9.38 -1.80 7.96
CA PHE A 122 -8.37 -1.92 6.92
C PHE A 122 -7.25 -0.93 7.19
N LYS A 123 -6.02 -1.32 6.93
CA LYS A 123 -4.85 -0.47 7.06
C LYS A 123 -4.16 -0.39 5.71
N ILE A 124 -3.86 0.83 5.29
CA ILE A 124 -2.84 1.07 4.28
C ILE A 124 -1.56 1.38 5.03
N LEU A 125 -0.55 0.55 4.83
CA LEU A 125 0.80 0.78 5.31
C LEU A 125 1.65 1.26 4.15
N SER A 126 2.71 1.98 4.47
CA SER A 126 3.69 2.46 3.51
C SER A 126 5.12 2.21 3.97
N LEU A 127 6.04 2.23 3.02
CA LEU A 127 7.48 2.18 3.23
C LEU A 127 8.16 3.06 2.16
N LYS A 128 9.10 3.90 2.57
CA LYS A 128 9.89 4.71 1.63
C LYS A 128 10.95 3.79 1.04
N VAL A 129 11.10 3.81 -0.28
CA VAL A 129 12.05 2.95 -0.98
C VAL A 129 13.02 3.76 -1.84
N LYS A 130 14.18 3.18 -2.14
CA LYS A 130 15.33 3.90 -2.74
C LYS A 130 15.21 4.16 -4.25
N GLY A 131 14.21 3.62 -4.94
CA GLY A 131 14.04 3.86 -6.37
C GLY A 131 12.88 3.10 -7.00
N SER A 132 12.85 3.12 -8.33
CA SER A 132 11.95 2.30 -9.13
C SER A 132 12.43 0.85 -9.06
N MET A 133 11.71 0.03 -8.30
CA MET A 133 11.93 -1.41 -8.23
C MET A 133 10.58 -2.13 -8.25
N GLU A 134 10.62 -3.43 -8.44
CA GLU A 134 9.44 -4.27 -8.34
C GLU A 134 8.95 -4.36 -6.88
N TYR A 135 7.64 -4.47 -6.71
CA TYR A 135 7.07 -4.65 -5.39
C TYR A 135 7.37 -6.05 -4.86
N VAL A 136 7.99 -6.11 -3.69
CA VAL A 136 8.31 -7.34 -2.94
C VAL A 136 7.70 -7.19 -1.54
N ALA A 137 6.88 -8.14 -1.11
CA ALA A 137 6.11 -8.01 0.13
C ALA A 137 7.02 -8.03 1.37
N GLU A 138 8.11 -8.80 1.27
CA GLU A 138 9.15 -9.03 2.27
C GLU A 138 9.87 -7.72 2.68
N LEU A 139 9.87 -6.69 1.83
CA LEU A 139 10.44 -5.37 2.15
C LEU A 139 9.85 -4.78 3.44
N PHE A 140 8.57 -5.03 3.69
CA PHE A 140 7.90 -4.55 4.90
C PHE A 140 8.30 -5.33 6.14
N ASP A 141 8.79 -6.56 5.97
CA ASP A 141 9.28 -7.39 7.07
C ASP A 141 10.76 -7.11 7.37
N GLU A 142 11.56 -6.82 6.35
CA GLU A 142 12.96 -6.41 6.49
C GLU A 142 13.11 -5.01 7.10
N GLN A 143 12.19 -4.09 6.80
CA GLN A 143 12.28 -2.67 7.20
C GLN A 143 11.14 -2.26 8.14
N LYS A 144 10.72 -3.15 9.05
CA LYS A 144 9.56 -2.96 9.95
C LYS A 144 9.58 -1.62 10.69
N ASP A 145 10.75 -1.17 11.15
CA ASP A 145 10.89 0.08 11.91
C ASP A 145 10.68 1.35 11.06
N GLN A 146 10.74 1.24 9.74
CA GLN A 146 10.51 2.33 8.78
C GLN A 146 9.10 2.30 8.15
N VAL A 147 8.34 1.24 8.43
CA VAL A 147 6.95 1.11 7.99
C VAL A 147 6.10 2.12 8.75
N SER A 148 5.20 2.79 8.04
CA SER A 148 4.24 3.70 8.65
C SER A 148 2.82 3.29 8.31
N VAL A 149 1.92 3.39 9.28
CA VAL A 149 0.49 3.24 9.03
C VAL A 149 -0.02 4.56 8.46
N GLU A 150 -0.36 4.56 7.17
CA GLU A 150 -0.88 5.75 6.49
C GLU A 150 -2.31 6.02 6.92
N GLN A 151 -3.19 5.02 6.89
CA GLN A 151 -4.59 5.22 7.27
C GLN A 151 -5.23 3.92 7.76
N VAL A 152 -6.11 4.06 8.74
CA VAL A 152 -7.10 3.03 9.10
C VAL A 152 -8.44 3.40 8.46
N LEU A 153 -8.93 2.61 7.51
CA LEU A 153 -10.18 2.85 6.78
C LEU A 153 -11.33 2.13 7.49
N ARG A 154 -12.49 2.81 7.56
CA ARG A 154 -13.74 2.25 8.08
C ARG A 154 -14.64 1.82 6.93
N VAL A 155 -15.37 0.72 7.10
CA VAL A 155 -16.38 0.29 6.12
C VAL A 155 -17.66 1.06 6.34
N VAL A 156 -18.26 1.52 5.25
CA VAL A 156 -19.61 2.07 5.20
C VAL A 156 -20.37 1.34 4.12
N PHE A 157 -21.50 0.76 4.48
CA PHE A 157 -22.42 0.15 3.54
C PHE A 157 -23.37 1.22 2.99
N LEU A 158 -23.56 1.19 1.67
CA LEU A 158 -24.47 2.04 0.93
C LEU A 158 -25.67 1.22 0.50
N ASP A 159 -26.85 1.79 0.69
CA ASP A 159 -28.09 1.27 0.12
C ASP A 159 -28.04 1.35 -1.41
N VAL A 160 -28.30 0.23 -2.08
CA VAL A 160 -28.21 0.09 -3.54
C VAL A 160 -29.38 0.80 -4.23
N GLU A 161 -30.54 0.85 -3.58
CA GLU A 161 -31.74 1.48 -4.13
C GLU A 161 -31.67 3.02 -4.05
N ARG A 162 -30.88 3.54 -3.12
CA ARG A 162 -30.70 4.98 -2.92
C ARG A 162 -29.47 5.50 -3.66
N THR A 163 -29.70 6.24 -4.75
CA THR A 163 -28.64 7.03 -5.38
C THR A 163 -28.16 8.13 -4.44
N CYS A 164 -26.85 8.19 -4.19
CA CYS A 164 -26.20 9.24 -3.41
C CYS A 164 -24.85 9.61 -4.04
N PRO A 165 -24.28 10.79 -3.73
CA PRO A 165 -22.99 11.22 -4.30
C PRO A 165 -21.85 10.22 -4.08
N GLN A 166 -21.87 9.50 -2.94
CA GLN A 166 -20.90 8.46 -2.60
C GLN A 166 -21.04 7.24 -3.50
N MET A 167 -22.27 6.81 -3.79
CA MET A 167 -22.55 5.70 -4.70
C MET A 167 -22.08 6.02 -6.12
N GLU A 168 -22.40 7.22 -6.62
CA GLU A 168 -21.99 7.65 -7.96
C GLU A 168 -20.47 7.79 -8.08
N LYS A 169 -19.81 8.35 -7.06
CA LYS A 169 -18.35 8.40 -7.01
C LYS A 169 -17.73 7.00 -7.00
N LEU A 170 -18.29 6.09 -6.21
CA LEU A 170 -17.83 4.71 -6.14
C LEU A 170 -17.91 4.02 -7.50
N LYS A 171 -19.07 4.08 -8.17
CA LYS A 171 -19.27 3.51 -9.52
C LYS A 171 -18.23 4.04 -10.50
N ARG A 172 -18.00 5.37 -10.51
CA ARG A 172 -16.99 6.01 -11.37
C ARG A 172 -15.57 5.51 -11.09
N GLN A 173 -15.17 5.41 -9.81
CA GLN A 173 -13.83 4.93 -9.46
C GLN A 173 -13.65 3.45 -9.79
N LEU A 174 -14.68 2.62 -9.65
CA LEU A 174 -14.65 1.22 -10.08
C LEU A 174 -14.46 1.10 -11.59
N ALA A 175 -15.21 1.87 -12.39
CA ALA A 175 -15.05 1.89 -13.83
C ALA A 175 -13.64 2.34 -14.26
N GLU A 176 -13.08 3.35 -13.60
CA GLU A 176 -11.70 3.80 -13.85
C GLU A 176 -10.66 2.73 -13.47
N ALA A 177 -10.87 2.01 -12.36
CA ALA A 177 -10.00 0.90 -11.96
C ALA A 177 -10.04 -0.26 -12.97
N GLU A 178 -11.23 -0.60 -13.47
CA GLU A 178 -11.42 -1.61 -14.51
C GLU A 178 -10.74 -1.18 -15.82
N ALA A 179 -10.96 0.06 -16.27
CA ALA A 179 -10.32 0.59 -17.47
C ALA A 179 -8.78 0.58 -17.36
N ALA A 180 -8.24 0.96 -16.20
CA ALA A 180 -6.80 0.92 -15.96
C ALA A 180 -6.25 -0.52 -15.96
N LEU A 181 -7.02 -1.49 -15.48
CA LEU A 181 -6.65 -2.91 -15.49
C LEU A 181 -6.69 -3.49 -16.92
N GLU A 182 -7.68 -3.11 -17.71
CA GLU A 182 -7.76 -3.51 -19.13
C GLU A 182 -6.65 -2.86 -19.98
N ALA A 183 -6.31 -1.59 -19.72
CA ALA A 183 -5.20 -0.92 -20.39
C ALA A 183 -3.85 -1.62 -20.16
N ARG A 184 -3.66 -2.27 -19.00
CA ARG A 184 -2.47 -3.09 -18.71
C ARG A 184 -2.46 -4.45 -19.39
N LYS A 185 -3.63 -4.99 -19.76
CA LYS A 185 -3.76 -6.27 -20.48
C LYS A 185 -3.57 -6.11 -21.98
N LYS A 186 -3.91 -4.94 -22.52
CA LYS A 186 -3.68 -4.65 -23.94
C LYS A 186 -2.17 -4.62 -24.19
N PRO A 187 -1.65 -5.33 -25.21
CA PRO A 187 -0.28 -5.12 -25.65
C PRO A 187 -0.10 -3.65 -26.04
N PRO A 188 1.10 -3.06 -25.86
CA PRO A 188 1.33 -1.67 -26.24
C PRO A 188 0.92 -1.49 -27.70
N GLU A 189 -0.01 -0.56 -27.96
CA GLU A 189 -0.34 -0.17 -29.33
C GLU A 189 0.95 0.33 -29.99
N ASP A 190 1.40 -0.42 -30.98
CA ASP A 190 2.55 -0.09 -31.84
C ASP A 190 2.25 1.22 -32.57
N THR A 191 2.58 2.33 -31.92
CA THR A 191 2.68 3.66 -32.54
C THR A 191 4.15 3.97 -32.72
N GLY A 192 4.85 3.09 -33.44
CA GLY A 192 6.15 3.39 -34.03
C GLY A 192 5.99 4.34 -35.23
N PRO A 193 6.88 5.35 -35.39
CA PRO A 193 6.95 6.10 -36.63
C PRO A 193 7.40 5.17 -37.76
N ARG A 194 6.76 5.28 -38.92
CA ARG A 194 7.19 4.60 -40.15
C ARG A 194 8.64 4.99 -40.45
N VAL A 195 9.59 4.12 -40.15
CA VAL A 195 10.96 4.22 -40.65
C VAL A 195 11.20 3.02 -41.56
N VAL A 196 11.26 3.36 -42.85
CA VAL A 196 11.79 2.53 -43.94
C VAL A 196 13.25 2.19 -43.62
N GLY A 197 13.63 0.92 -43.73
CA GLY A 197 15.04 0.52 -43.81
C GLY A 197 15.39 -0.74 -43.03
N GLU A 198 15.46 -1.86 -43.75
CA GLU A 198 16.30 -3.04 -43.51
C GLU A 198 16.18 -3.84 -42.20
N GLY A 199 15.80 -5.11 -42.35
CA GLY A 199 16.33 -6.21 -41.51
C GLY A 199 15.57 -6.52 -40.23
N LEU A 200 14.27 -6.84 -40.33
CA LEU A 200 13.46 -7.32 -39.21
C LEU A 200 13.82 -8.77 -38.85
N VAL A 201 14.59 -8.93 -37.77
CA VAL A 201 14.83 -10.20 -37.02
C VAL A 201 13.51 -10.92 -36.61
N ILE A 202 12.38 -10.22 -36.73
CA ILE A 202 11.04 -10.75 -36.46
C ILE A 202 10.62 -11.81 -37.49
N ASP A 203 11.04 -11.70 -38.74
CA ASP A 203 10.67 -12.65 -39.80
C ASP A 203 11.39 -14.00 -39.62
N GLU A 204 12.64 -13.99 -39.18
CA GLU A 204 13.43 -15.21 -38.94
C GLU A 204 12.81 -16.13 -37.89
N TRP A 205 12.25 -15.56 -36.82
CA TRP A 205 11.62 -16.32 -35.74
C TRP A 205 10.29 -16.95 -36.18
N LYS A 206 9.52 -16.22 -36.98
CA LYS A 206 8.25 -16.71 -37.53
C LYS A 206 8.50 -17.83 -38.54
N GLU A 207 9.47 -17.64 -39.42
CA GLU A 207 9.85 -18.64 -40.42
C GLU A 207 10.46 -19.91 -39.77
N ARG A 208 11.20 -19.75 -38.66
CA ARG A 208 11.74 -20.89 -37.91
C ARG A 208 10.65 -21.71 -37.22
N ARG A 209 9.59 -21.07 -36.73
CA ARG A 209 8.41 -21.73 -36.15
C ARG A 209 7.60 -22.47 -37.22
N GLU A 210 7.38 -21.84 -38.37
CA GLU A 210 6.67 -22.46 -39.50
C GLU A 210 7.45 -23.65 -40.08
N ARG A 211 8.79 -23.55 -40.20
CA ARG A 211 9.64 -24.69 -40.57
C ARG A 211 9.60 -25.84 -39.56
N TYR A 212 9.42 -25.54 -38.27
CA TYR A 212 9.31 -26.57 -37.23
C TYR A 212 7.96 -27.31 -37.31
N LEU A 213 6.88 -26.57 -37.54
CA LEU A 213 5.53 -27.13 -37.74
C LEU A 213 5.45 -27.96 -39.02
N ALA A 214 6.02 -27.46 -40.13
CA ALA A 214 6.06 -28.19 -41.40
C ALA A 214 6.79 -29.53 -41.28
N ARG A 215 7.85 -29.61 -40.46
CA ARG A 215 8.56 -30.88 -40.21
C ARG A 215 7.78 -31.86 -39.34
N GLN A 216 6.90 -31.38 -38.44
CA GLN A 216 6.05 -32.27 -37.65
C GLN A 216 4.91 -32.87 -38.47
N GLN A 217 4.41 -32.17 -39.49
CA GLN A 217 3.30 -32.65 -40.31
C GLN A 217 3.71 -33.77 -41.30
N VAL A 218 5.00 -33.87 -41.68
CA VAL A 218 5.49 -34.88 -42.64
C VAL A 218 5.83 -36.22 -41.96
N GLY A 219 5.77 -36.30 -40.63
CA GLY A 219 6.14 -37.50 -39.86
C GLY A 219 4.99 -38.45 -39.49
N VAL A 220 3.75 -38.19 -39.94
CA VAL A 220 2.55 -38.94 -39.48
C VAL A 220 1.84 -39.73 -40.60
N ASP A 221 2.30 -39.63 -41.85
CA ASP A 221 1.66 -40.33 -43.00
C ASP A 221 2.50 -41.48 -43.59
N SER A 222 3.32 -42.17 -42.78
CA SER A 222 4.00 -43.41 -43.19
C SER A 222 4.00 -44.47 -42.10
N VAL A 223 2.86 -45.15 -41.92
CA VAL A 223 2.74 -46.57 -41.53
C VAL A 223 1.56 -47.16 -42.29
#